data_AF-A0A2M9J6N0-F1
#
_entry.id   AF-A0A2M9J6N0-F1
#
_cell.length_a   1.000
_cell.length_b   1.000
_cell.length_c   1.000
_cell.angle_alpha   90.00
_cell.angle_beta   90.00
_cell.angle_gamma   90.00
#
_symmetry.space_group_name_H-M   'P 1'
#
loop_
_entity.id
_entity.type
_entity.pdbx_description
1 polymer ?
#
loop_
_entity_poly.entity_id
_entity_poly.type
_entity_poly.pdbx_seq_one_letter_code
_entity_poly.pdbx_strand_id
1 'polypeptide(L)'
;MTHTRKTTARVLAMTAPVALLALPLALTGPTASAQSSDSTTYMATLKPLNHATGSGMLMLQLTGSKAVITEDVKGLAGTFMKAPFPHVQHIHINGMGMCPDTSADKNGDGVVSTTEGGPAYGAIGTTLGKTGDTSPAAGTDIKIAPSGSEFHYSRTITLDAATVASIKDGKAVIVVHGIDPTTLSAKAQAEPSDLVPSLPLAATSPALCGPLATSQMAMVPGGGVNTGGGGTSGVQDSWMFVTAAGLTAAAGGAMVLRRRTAVEK
;
A
#
# COMPACT_ATOMS: atom_id res chain seq x y z
N MET A 1 -94.29 -16.32 22.75
CA MET A 1 -93.06 -17.02 23.16
C MET A 1 -91.94 -16.00 23.26
N THR A 2 -91.15 -16.12 24.33
CA THR A 2 -89.84 -15.50 24.64
C THR A 2 -89.79 -13.97 24.68
N HIS A 3 -89.92 -13.33 25.85
CA HIS A 3 -88.89 -13.10 26.91
C HIS A 3 -87.78 -12.11 26.47
N THR A 4 -87.27 -11.14 27.22
CA THR A 4 -87.46 -10.66 28.62
C THR A 4 -86.44 -9.53 28.87
N ARG A 5 -86.87 -8.45 29.59
CA ARG A 5 -86.14 -7.51 30.50
C ARG A 5 -84.99 -6.65 29.93
N LYS A 6 -85.04 -5.31 30.03
CA LYS A 6 -85.09 -4.36 31.18
C LYS A 6 -83.70 -4.04 31.80
N THR A 7 -83.36 -2.74 31.71
CA THR A 7 -82.72 -1.86 32.74
C THR A 7 -81.27 -2.21 33.15
N THR A 8 -80.33 -1.32 33.46
CA THR A 8 -80.37 0.01 34.10
C THR A 8 -78.95 0.61 34.10
N ALA A 9 -78.88 1.94 34.07
CA ALA A 9 -77.95 2.85 34.76
C ALA A 9 -76.52 2.43 35.17
N ARG A 10 -75.53 3.30 34.91
CA ARG A 10 -74.96 4.23 35.91
C ARG A 10 -73.78 5.03 35.35
N VAL A 11 -73.80 6.32 35.72
CA VAL A 11 -72.73 7.31 35.66
C VAL A 11 -71.59 6.90 36.58
N LEU A 12 -70.33 7.11 36.17
CA LEU A 12 -69.26 7.51 37.08
C LEU A 12 -68.15 8.25 36.32
N ALA A 13 -68.01 9.54 36.63
CA ALA A 13 -66.78 10.30 36.41
C ALA A 13 -65.73 9.86 37.43
N MET A 14 -64.45 9.78 37.06
CA MET A 14 -63.33 10.03 37.99
C MET A 14 -61.97 10.09 37.26
N THR A 15 -61.33 11.25 37.41
CA THR A 15 -59.91 11.47 37.77
C THR A 15 -58.78 10.90 36.91
N ALA A 16 -57.97 11.84 36.41
CA ALA A 16 -56.64 11.65 35.84
C ALA A 16 -55.63 11.05 36.84
N PRO A 17 -54.56 10.44 36.30
CA PRO A 17 -53.23 10.58 36.87
C PRO A 17 -52.27 11.25 35.87
N VAL A 18 -51.59 12.27 36.38
CA VAL A 18 -50.36 12.85 35.81
C VAL A 18 -49.29 11.76 35.82
N ALA A 19 -48.79 11.38 34.64
CA ALA A 19 -47.62 10.51 34.51
C ALA A 19 -46.50 11.30 33.82
N LEU A 20 -45.54 11.76 34.63
CA LEU A 20 -44.20 12.15 34.19
C LEU A 20 -43.50 10.90 33.65
N LEU A 21 -43.19 10.85 32.36
CA LEU A 21 -42.29 9.84 31.79
C LEU A 21 -41.29 10.51 30.83
N ALA A 22 -40.06 10.55 31.32
CA ALA A 22 -38.76 10.74 30.69
C ALA A 22 -38.70 11.14 29.19
N LEU A 23 -38.10 12.31 28.93
CA LEU A 23 -37.42 12.59 27.66
C LEU A 23 -36.20 11.66 27.54
N PRO A 24 -36.07 10.83 26.48
CA PRO A 24 -34.78 10.30 26.11
C PRO A 24 -33.99 11.44 25.48
N LEU A 25 -32.98 11.92 26.20
CA LEU A 25 -31.93 12.76 25.65
C LEU A 25 -31.16 11.88 24.65
N ALA A 26 -31.57 11.90 23.38
CA ALA A 26 -30.80 11.29 22.31
C ALA A 26 -29.51 12.09 22.17
N LEU A 27 -28.43 11.62 22.82
CA LEU A 27 -27.08 12.03 22.49
C LEU A 27 -26.80 11.52 21.07
N THR A 28 -27.13 12.34 20.07
CA THR A 28 -26.50 12.27 18.75
C THR A 28 -25.06 12.72 18.93
N GLY A 29 -24.21 11.83 19.44
CA GLY A 29 -22.77 12.03 19.36
C GLY A 29 -22.38 12.15 17.89
N PRO A 30 -21.49 13.07 17.51
CA PRO A 30 -20.97 13.10 16.16
C PRO A 30 -20.26 11.76 15.93
N THR A 31 -20.80 10.93 15.03
CA THR A 31 -20.02 9.88 14.40
C THR A 31 -18.95 10.57 13.59
N ALA A 32 -17.79 10.80 14.21
CA ALA A 32 -16.57 11.05 13.48
C ALA A 32 -16.30 9.79 12.66
N SER A 33 -16.77 9.79 11.42
CA SER A 33 -16.32 8.85 10.40
C SER A 33 -14.81 9.05 10.28
N ALA A 34 -14.05 8.19 10.95
CA ALA A 34 -12.65 8.01 10.65
C ALA A 34 -12.59 7.55 9.19
N GLN A 35 -12.36 8.50 8.28
CA GLN A 35 -12.00 8.20 6.91
C GLN A 35 -10.66 7.48 7.00
N SER A 36 -10.69 6.15 7.08
CA SER A 36 -9.59 5.30 6.62
C SER A 36 -9.27 5.83 5.23
N SER A 37 -8.20 6.60 5.12
CA SER A 37 -7.71 7.01 3.82
C SER A 37 -7.05 5.77 3.25
N ASP A 38 -7.82 4.99 2.49
CA ASP A 38 -7.34 3.72 1.93
C ASP A 38 -6.04 3.99 1.19
N SER A 39 -4.98 3.34 1.66
CA SER A 39 -3.65 3.48 1.11
C SER A 39 -3.40 2.35 0.11
N THR A 40 -2.84 2.67 -1.05
CA THR A 40 -2.43 1.67 -2.04
C THR A 40 -0.93 1.62 -2.11
N THR A 41 -0.36 0.42 -1.96
CA THR A 41 1.07 0.20 -2.10
C THR A 41 1.39 -0.24 -3.53
N TYR A 42 2.42 0.35 -4.10
CA TYR A 42 2.98 0.03 -5.39
C TYR A 42 4.45 -0.37 -5.24
N MET A 43 4.93 -1.17 -6.19
CA MET A 43 6.29 -1.69 -6.21
C MET A 43 6.88 -1.63 -7.62
N ALA A 44 8.17 -1.36 -7.71
CA ALA A 44 8.94 -1.51 -8.93
C ALA A 44 10.21 -2.32 -8.63
N THR A 45 10.49 -3.33 -9.44
CA THR A 45 11.82 -3.94 -9.50
C THR A 45 12.63 -3.23 -10.58
N LEU A 46 13.72 -2.59 -10.19
CA LEU A 46 14.56 -1.81 -11.08
C LEU A 46 15.62 -2.71 -11.70
N LYS A 47 15.54 -2.89 -13.01
CA LYS A 47 16.45 -3.71 -13.81
C LYS A 47 17.47 -2.83 -14.53
N PRO A 48 18.67 -3.35 -14.79
CA PRO A 48 19.69 -2.61 -15.50
C PRO A 48 19.29 -2.28 -16.94
N LEU A 49 19.74 -1.12 -17.40
CA LEU A 49 19.76 -0.65 -18.78
C LEU A 49 21.17 -0.19 -19.15
N ASN A 50 21.45 0.00 -20.45
CA ASN A 50 22.66 0.68 -20.93
C ASN A 50 23.98 0.19 -20.30
N HIS A 51 24.19 -1.13 -20.30
CA HIS A 51 25.39 -1.78 -19.76
C HIS A 51 25.60 -1.62 -18.25
N ALA A 52 24.62 -1.07 -17.51
CA ALA A 52 24.62 -1.14 -16.06
C ALA A 52 24.50 -2.60 -15.60
N THR A 53 25.04 -2.89 -14.41
CA THR A 53 24.94 -4.22 -13.77
C THR A 53 24.17 -4.16 -12.46
N GLY A 54 23.75 -2.95 -12.05
CA GLY A 54 23.03 -2.70 -10.84
C GLY A 54 21.60 -3.24 -10.85
N SER A 55 20.97 -3.16 -9.69
CA SER A 55 19.55 -3.45 -9.51
C SER A 55 19.01 -2.67 -8.33
N GLY A 56 17.69 -2.57 -8.26
CA GLY A 56 17.03 -1.93 -7.13
C GLY A 56 15.59 -2.35 -6.94
N MET A 57 14.99 -1.85 -5.87
CA MET A 57 13.58 -2.01 -5.57
C MET A 57 13.04 -0.71 -5.02
N LEU A 58 11.89 -0.27 -5.53
CA LEU A 58 11.16 0.87 -5.01
C LEU A 58 9.80 0.42 -4.49
N MET A 59 9.44 0.89 -3.29
CA MET A 59 8.11 0.82 -2.70
C MET A 59 7.52 2.23 -2.67
N LEU A 60 6.26 2.36 -3.06
CA LEU A 60 5.51 3.60 -2.96
C LEU A 60 4.16 3.33 -2.31
N GLN A 61 3.93 3.89 -1.13
CA GLN A 61 2.62 3.87 -0.49
C GLN A 61 1.89 5.19 -0.74
N LEU A 62 0.75 5.13 -1.43
CA LEU A 62 -0.02 6.30 -1.86
C LEU A 62 -1.31 6.44 -1.05
N THR A 63 -1.46 7.59 -0.39
CA THR A 63 -2.67 7.98 0.35
C THR A 63 -3.14 9.35 -0.15
N GLY A 64 -4.21 9.38 -0.94
CA GLY A 64 -4.58 10.58 -1.69
C GLY A 64 -3.48 10.98 -2.68
N SER A 65 -2.85 12.13 -2.46
CA SER A 65 -1.66 12.59 -3.22
C SER A 65 -0.35 12.49 -2.43
N LYS A 66 -0.39 12.05 -1.16
CA LYS A 66 0.81 11.85 -0.36
C LYS A 66 1.41 10.48 -0.67
N ALA A 67 2.68 10.47 -1.08
CA ALA A 67 3.44 9.26 -1.36
C ALA A 67 4.55 9.11 -0.32
N VAL A 68 4.59 7.97 0.37
CA VAL A 68 5.74 7.52 1.15
C VAL A 68 6.54 6.59 0.26
N ILE A 69 7.77 6.98 -0.06
CA ILE A 69 8.62 6.27 -1.01
C ILE A 69 9.86 5.77 -0.28
N THR A 70 10.18 4.49 -0.46
CA THR A 70 11.45 3.91 -0.06
C THR A 70 12.06 3.17 -1.24
N GLU A 71 13.36 3.31 -1.44
CA GLU A 71 14.07 2.68 -2.53
C GLU A 71 15.45 2.24 -2.08
N ASP A 72 15.82 1.02 -2.47
CA ASP A 72 17.15 0.46 -2.27
C ASP A 72 17.76 0.13 -3.62
N VAL A 73 18.95 0.66 -3.88
CA VAL A 73 19.68 0.49 -5.13
C VAL A 73 21.12 0.09 -4.86
N LYS A 74 21.68 -0.78 -5.69
CA LYS A 74 23.08 -1.24 -5.62
C LYS A 74 23.66 -1.53 -7.00
N GLY A 75 24.99 -1.59 -7.06
CA GLY A 75 25.73 -1.94 -8.28
C GLY A 75 25.71 -0.85 -9.35
N LEU A 76 25.55 0.41 -8.95
CA LEU A 76 25.69 1.56 -9.83
C LEU A 76 27.14 2.04 -9.91
N ALA A 77 27.39 3.03 -10.79
CA ALA A 77 28.67 3.70 -10.89
C ALA A 77 29.08 4.27 -9.51
N GLY A 78 30.24 3.85 -8.99
CA GLY A 78 30.64 4.24 -7.64
C GLY A 78 31.14 5.67 -7.54
N THR A 79 31.98 6.09 -8.48
CA THR A 79 32.70 7.36 -8.39
C THR A 79 32.77 8.10 -9.72
N PHE A 80 32.63 9.42 -9.65
CA PHE A 80 32.92 10.35 -10.74
C PHE A 80 33.90 11.40 -10.23
N MET A 81 35.02 11.61 -10.93
CA MET A 81 36.04 12.61 -10.55
C MET A 81 36.47 12.55 -9.06
N LYS A 82 36.65 11.33 -8.52
CA LYS A 82 36.99 11.05 -7.09
C LYS A 82 35.90 11.45 -6.07
N ALA A 83 34.71 11.82 -6.50
CA ALA A 83 33.54 11.99 -5.66
C ALA A 83 32.55 10.84 -5.92
N PRO A 84 31.60 10.55 -5.00
CA PRO A 84 30.50 9.64 -5.27
C PRO A 84 29.75 10.05 -6.53
N PHE A 85 29.49 9.10 -7.44
CA PHE A 85 28.77 9.39 -8.69
C PHE A 85 27.31 9.76 -8.35
N PRO A 86 26.76 10.90 -8.82
CA PRO A 86 25.37 11.27 -8.57
C PRO A 86 24.40 10.54 -9.50
N HIS A 87 23.32 10.01 -8.94
CA HIS A 87 22.26 9.30 -9.66
C HIS A 87 20.94 10.05 -9.53
N VAL A 88 20.63 10.93 -10.49
CA VAL A 88 19.30 11.57 -10.56
C VAL A 88 18.27 10.50 -10.89
N GLN A 89 17.09 10.63 -10.31
CA GLN A 89 16.04 9.62 -10.43
C GLN A 89 14.65 10.25 -10.36
N HIS A 90 13.72 9.61 -11.04
CA HIS A 90 12.39 10.18 -11.29
C HIS A 90 11.30 9.12 -11.37
N ILE A 91 10.09 9.56 -11.04
CA ILE A 91 8.85 8.91 -11.48
C ILE A 91 8.49 9.54 -12.83
N HIS A 92 8.62 8.76 -13.90
CA HIS A 92 8.16 9.13 -15.24
C HIS A 92 6.70 8.75 -15.46
N ILE A 93 6.01 9.56 -16.26
CA ILE A 93 4.56 9.51 -16.44
C ILE A 93 4.18 9.72 -17.91
N ASN A 94 2.96 9.31 -18.28
CA ASN A 94 2.39 9.50 -19.63
C ASN A 94 3.18 8.86 -20.79
N GLY A 95 4.07 7.90 -20.51
CA GLY A 95 4.65 7.01 -21.52
C GLY A 95 3.78 5.77 -21.76
N MET A 96 4.40 4.74 -22.33
CA MET A 96 3.80 3.40 -22.46
C MET A 96 3.76 2.60 -21.14
N GLY A 97 4.34 3.13 -20.05
CA GLY A 97 4.39 2.43 -18.75
C GLY A 97 5.39 1.28 -18.73
N MET A 98 6.43 1.33 -19.58
CA MET A 98 7.42 0.27 -19.69
C MET A 98 8.86 0.82 -19.73
N CYS A 99 9.82 -0.07 -19.51
CA CYS A 99 11.22 0.25 -19.75
C CYS A 99 11.55 0.09 -21.24
N PRO A 100 12.40 0.97 -21.80
CA PRO A 100 12.87 0.80 -23.16
C PRO A 100 13.75 -0.45 -23.28
N ASP A 101 13.79 -1.02 -24.48
CA ASP A 101 14.76 -2.04 -24.86
C ASP A 101 15.82 -1.43 -25.80
N THR A 102 16.80 -2.23 -26.20
CA THR A 102 17.91 -1.79 -27.05
C THR A 102 17.47 -1.36 -28.46
N SER A 103 16.25 -1.69 -28.91
CA SER A 103 15.73 -1.19 -30.18
C SER A 103 15.34 0.30 -30.15
N ALA A 104 15.32 0.90 -28.95
CA ALA A 104 15.12 2.32 -28.76
C ALA A 104 16.37 3.14 -29.16
N ASP A 105 17.58 2.56 -29.14
CA ASP A 105 18.82 3.19 -29.63
C ASP A 105 18.70 3.43 -31.15
N LYS A 106 18.44 4.67 -31.55
CA LYS A 106 18.22 5.08 -32.94
C LYS A 106 19.50 5.56 -33.60
N ASN A 107 20.43 6.13 -32.83
CA ASN A 107 21.71 6.62 -33.36
C ASN A 107 22.80 5.52 -33.46
N GLY A 108 22.52 4.33 -32.92
CA GLY A 108 23.39 3.16 -32.94
C GLY A 108 24.70 3.39 -32.20
N ASP A 109 24.70 4.13 -31.10
CA ASP A 109 25.89 4.36 -30.26
C ASP A 109 26.08 3.27 -29.18
N GLY A 110 25.09 2.41 -29.00
CA GLY A 110 25.05 1.33 -28.01
C GLY A 110 24.40 1.73 -26.69
N VAL A 111 23.80 2.92 -26.59
CA VAL A 111 23.14 3.48 -25.40
C VAL A 111 21.78 4.01 -25.81
N VAL A 112 20.73 3.59 -25.08
CA VAL A 112 19.43 4.24 -25.15
C VAL A 112 19.51 5.54 -24.35
N SER A 113 19.59 6.67 -25.03
CA SER A 113 19.56 8.00 -24.40
C SER A 113 18.23 8.29 -23.70
N THR A 114 18.15 9.40 -22.94
CA THR A 114 16.90 9.76 -22.27
C THR A 114 15.80 10.16 -23.26
N THR A 115 16.15 10.88 -24.32
CA THR A 115 15.21 11.22 -25.39
C THR A 115 14.69 9.96 -26.11
N GLU A 116 15.56 8.99 -26.37
CA GLU A 116 15.16 7.72 -27.01
C GLU A 116 14.31 6.82 -26.11
N GLY A 117 14.55 6.84 -24.80
CA GLY A 117 13.72 6.13 -23.82
C GLY A 117 12.38 6.80 -23.53
N GLY A 118 12.24 8.10 -23.84
CA GLY A 118 11.07 8.91 -23.57
C GLY A 118 9.72 8.31 -24.00
N PRO A 119 9.57 7.72 -25.20
CA PRO A 119 8.33 7.05 -25.59
C PRO A 119 7.92 5.90 -24.66
N ALA A 120 8.87 5.20 -24.03
CA ALA A 120 8.59 4.06 -23.17
C ALA A 120 8.11 4.47 -21.77
N TYR A 121 8.88 5.31 -21.08
CA TYR A 121 8.59 5.69 -19.69
C TYR A 121 7.91 7.06 -19.55
N GLY A 122 8.04 7.95 -20.54
CA GLY A 122 7.37 9.25 -20.58
C GLY A 122 8.16 10.42 -19.98
N ALA A 123 7.47 11.52 -19.71
CA ALA A 123 8.07 12.72 -19.13
C ALA A 123 8.26 12.58 -17.61
N ILE A 124 9.15 13.39 -17.02
CA ILE A 124 9.29 13.45 -15.56
C ILE A 124 7.97 13.96 -14.97
N GLY A 125 7.35 13.18 -14.09
CA GLY A 125 6.25 13.62 -13.23
C GLY A 125 6.77 14.13 -11.89
N THR A 126 7.78 13.45 -11.33
CA THR A 126 8.34 13.80 -10.02
C THR A 126 9.82 13.41 -9.92
N THR A 127 10.65 14.32 -9.41
CA THR A 127 12.07 14.10 -9.10
C THR A 127 12.22 13.55 -7.68
N LEU A 128 13.02 12.50 -7.53
CA LEU A 128 13.29 11.80 -6.27
C LEU A 128 14.66 12.20 -5.71
N GLY A 129 14.85 13.50 -5.46
CA GLY A 129 16.03 14.02 -4.78
C GLY A 129 15.97 13.79 -3.26
N LYS A 130 17.12 13.62 -2.59
CA LYS A 130 17.24 13.41 -1.13
C LYS A 130 16.59 14.53 -0.32
N THR A 131 16.54 15.75 -0.86
CA THR A 131 15.94 16.93 -0.23
C THR A 131 15.41 17.88 -1.30
N GLY A 132 14.68 18.93 -0.89
CA GLY A 132 14.29 20.03 -1.78
C GLY A 132 13.16 19.70 -2.75
N ASP A 133 13.17 20.40 -3.87
CA ASP A 133 12.17 20.36 -4.94
C ASP A 133 12.07 18.95 -5.54
N THR A 134 10.83 18.53 -5.78
CA THR A 134 10.47 17.24 -6.36
C THR A 134 9.76 17.41 -7.71
N SER A 135 9.69 18.64 -8.23
CA SER A 135 9.11 18.93 -9.53
C SER A 135 10.03 18.47 -10.67
N PRO A 136 9.52 18.42 -11.92
CA PRO A 136 10.35 18.16 -13.09
C PRO A 136 11.50 19.15 -13.29
N ALA A 137 11.39 20.38 -12.77
CA ALA A 137 12.45 21.39 -12.89
C ALA A 137 13.75 21.00 -12.17
N ALA A 138 13.65 20.15 -11.14
CA ALA A 138 14.80 19.61 -10.43
C ALA A 138 15.42 18.37 -11.10
N GLY A 139 14.91 17.95 -12.27
CA GLY A 139 15.23 16.67 -12.89
C GLY A 139 16.71 16.43 -13.18
N THR A 140 17.50 17.50 -13.34
CA THR A 140 18.95 17.43 -13.59
C THR A 140 19.79 17.95 -12.43
N ASP A 141 19.19 18.18 -11.25
CA ASP A 141 19.92 18.68 -10.09
C ASP A 141 20.70 17.56 -9.38
N ILE A 142 21.97 17.43 -9.74
CA ILE A 142 22.88 16.44 -9.15
C ILE A 142 23.20 16.69 -7.67
N LYS A 143 22.92 17.89 -7.13
CA LYS A 143 23.24 18.21 -5.73
C LYS A 143 22.29 17.53 -4.75
N ILE A 144 21.06 17.31 -5.18
CA ILE A 144 20.03 16.60 -4.39
C ILE A 144 19.99 15.10 -4.71
N ALA A 145 20.66 14.64 -5.75
CA ALA A 145 20.68 13.23 -6.13
C ALA A 145 21.29 12.33 -5.04
N PRO A 146 20.77 11.11 -4.82
CA PRO A 146 21.53 10.01 -4.22
C PRO A 146 22.83 9.76 -4.99
N SER A 147 23.83 9.19 -4.33
CA SER A 147 25.17 9.10 -4.93
C SER A 147 25.97 7.93 -4.39
N GLY A 148 26.86 7.38 -5.23
CA GLY A 148 27.66 6.20 -4.91
C GLY A 148 27.09 4.93 -5.55
N SER A 149 27.82 3.83 -5.40
CA SER A 149 27.47 2.54 -6.03
C SER A 149 26.22 1.90 -5.45
N GLU A 150 25.80 2.34 -4.27
CA GLU A 150 24.59 1.92 -3.59
C GLU A 150 24.01 3.08 -2.78
N PHE A 151 22.70 3.09 -2.60
CA PHE A 151 22.03 4.06 -1.74
C PHE A 151 20.69 3.53 -1.25
N HIS A 152 20.27 4.07 -0.11
CA HIS A 152 18.91 3.98 0.40
C HIS A 152 18.26 5.36 0.29
N TYR A 153 17.10 5.43 -0.36
CA TYR A 153 16.30 6.64 -0.47
C TYR A 153 15.00 6.45 0.30
N SER A 154 14.61 7.47 1.09
CA SER A 154 13.33 7.48 1.81
C SER A 154 12.82 8.91 1.94
N ARG A 155 11.64 9.18 1.38
CA ARG A 155 10.96 10.48 1.53
C ARG A 155 9.45 10.32 1.50
N THR A 156 8.78 11.22 2.21
CA THR A 156 7.36 11.50 2.00
C THR A 156 7.22 12.77 1.16
N ILE A 157 6.52 12.67 0.04
CA ILE A 157 6.33 13.78 -0.90
C ILE A 157 4.86 13.90 -1.30
N THR A 158 4.46 15.08 -1.78
CA THR A 158 3.12 15.29 -2.34
C THR A 158 3.25 15.27 -3.86
N LEU A 159 2.55 14.33 -4.49
CA LEU A 159 2.53 14.17 -5.93
C LEU A 159 1.48 15.08 -6.55
N ASP A 160 1.73 15.54 -7.77
CA ASP A 160 0.72 16.26 -8.54
C ASP A 160 -0.36 15.31 -9.08
N ALA A 161 -1.44 15.88 -9.60
CA ALA A 161 -2.58 15.10 -10.09
C ALA A 161 -2.21 14.20 -11.27
N ALA A 162 -1.31 14.66 -12.16
CA ALA A 162 -0.88 13.90 -13.34
C ALA A 162 -0.06 12.66 -12.95
N THR A 163 0.82 12.79 -11.96
CA THR A 163 1.63 11.69 -11.44
C THR A 163 0.76 10.68 -10.70
N VAL A 164 -0.18 11.14 -9.87
CA VAL A 164 -1.15 10.26 -9.20
C VAL A 164 -1.98 9.49 -10.23
N ALA A 165 -2.45 10.14 -11.30
CA ALA A 165 -3.21 9.48 -12.35
C ALA A 165 -2.37 8.42 -13.08
N SER A 166 -1.15 8.75 -13.50
CA SER A 166 -0.27 7.77 -14.17
C SER A 166 0.11 6.58 -13.28
N ILE A 167 0.28 6.78 -11.97
CA ILE A 167 0.50 5.67 -11.03
C ILE A 167 -0.71 4.73 -11.01
N LYS A 168 -1.92 5.29 -10.89
CA LYS A 168 -3.17 4.51 -10.84
C LYS A 168 -3.48 3.80 -12.15
N ASP A 169 -3.11 4.40 -13.27
CA ASP A 169 -3.31 3.84 -14.61
C ASP A 169 -2.23 2.82 -15.01
N GLY A 170 -1.25 2.53 -14.14
CA GLY A 170 -0.15 1.61 -14.42
C GLY A 170 0.82 2.14 -15.49
N LYS A 171 0.92 3.46 -15.64
CA LYS A 171 1.79 4.15 -16.61
C LYS A 171 3.01 4.80 -15.98
N ALA A 172 3.14 4.75 -14.65
CA ALA A 172 4.29 5.30 -13.95
C ALA A 172 5.49 4.34 -14.03
N VAL A 173 6.66 4.88 -14.33
CA VAL A 173 7.91 4.12 -14.42
C VAL A 173 8.98 4.82 -13.60
N ILE A 174 9.72 4.05 -12.80
CA ILE A 174 10.86 4.57 -12.05
C ILE A 174 12.10 4.45 -12.93
N VAL A 175 12.84 5.55 -13.08
CA VAL A 175 14.12 5.58 -13.81
C VAL A 175 15.18 6.18 -12.92
N VAL A 176 16.33 5.50 -12.83
CA VAL A 176 17.55 5.98 -12.16
C VAL A 176 18.60 6.18 -13.23
N HIS A 177 19.18 7.37 -13.31
CA HIS A 177 20.15 7.76 -14.34
C HIS A 177 21.59 7.70 -13.81
N GLY A 178 22.54 7.82 -14.74
CA GLY A 178 23.97 7.84 -14.42
C GLY A 178 24.58 6.45 -14.58
N ILE A 179 25.12 6.19 -15.76
CA ILE A 179 25.83 4.95 -16.09
C ILE A 179 27.33 5.15 -15.95
N ASP A 180 28.05 4.06 -15.68
CA ASP A 180 29.50 4.07 -15.60
C ASP A 180 30.09 4.29 -17.01
N PRO A 181 30.78 5.42 -17.27
CA PRO A 181 31.35 5.67 -18.60
C PRO A 181 32.33 4.59 -19.05
N THR A 182 32.96 3.86 -18.12
CA THR A 182 33.97 2.83 -18.44
C THR A 182 33.36 1.56 -19.03
N THR A 183 32.05 1.36 -18.90
CA THR A 183 31.35 0.22 -19.53
C THR A 183 30.89 0.51 -20.95
N LEU A 184 31.04 1.77 -21.41
CA LEU A 184 30.53 2.22 -22.71
C LEU A 184 31.56 2.07 -23.83
N SER A 185 31.06 2.03 -25.07
CA SER A 185 31.88 2.11 -26.26
C SER A 185 32.62 3.45 -26.33
N ALA A 186 33.77 3.49 -27.02
CA ALA A 186 34.51 4.75 -27.22
C ALA A 186 33.67 5.83 -27.94
N LYS A 187 32.71 5.41 -28.77
CA LYS A 187 31.74 6.30 -29.42
C LYS A 187 30.83 6.94 -28.35
N ALA A 188 30.10 6.14 -27.58
CA ALA A 188 29.18 6.62 -26.56
C ALA A 188 29.87 7.43 -25.45
N GLN A 189 31.12 7.12 -25.10
CA GLN A 189 31.91 7.92 -24.14
C GLN A 189 32.19 9.35 -24.64
N ALA A 190 32.28 9.54 -25.96
CA ALA A 190 32.55 10.84 -26.57
C ALA A 190 31.27 11.66 -26.83
N GLU A 191 30.08 11.05 -26.70
CA GLU A 191 28.82 11.73 -26.97
C GLU A 191 28.41 12.64 -25.79
N PRO A 192 27.97 13.88 -26.08
CA PRO A 192 27.36 14.73 -25.08
C PRO A 192 25.96 14.21 -24.72
N SER A 193 25.46 14.62 -23.56
CA SER A 193 24.07 14.42 -23.19
C SER A 193 23.14 15.14 -24.16
N ASP A 194 22.06 14.45 -24.53
CA ASP A 194 20.92 14.94 -25.31
C ASP A 194 20.07 15.97 -24.56
N LEU A 195 20.17 16.01 -23.23
CA LEU A 195 19.43 16.93 -22.37
C LEU A 195 20.26 18.14 -21.93
N VAL A 196 21.52 17.89 -21.57
CA VAL A 196 22.41 18.90 -20.98
C VAL A 196 23.77 18.80 -21.69
N PRO A 197 23.99 19.49 -22.82
CA PRO A 197 25.18 19.30 -23.67
C PRO A 197 26.53 19.49 -22.98
N SER A 198 26.57 20.13 -21.81
CA SER A 198 27.78 20.25 -20.98
C SER A 198 28.13 19.01 -20.17
N LEU A 199 27.25 18.00 -20.15
CA LEU A 199 27.43 16.73 -19.47
C LEU A 199 27.66 15.61 -20.50
N PRO A 200 28.39 14.53 -20.14
CA PRO A 200 28.51 13.36 -21.01
C PRO A 200 27.19 12.60 -21.09
N LEU A 201 26.97 11.87 -22.19
CA LEU A 201 25.81 10.98 -22.37
C LEU A 201 25.59 10.05 -21.17
N ALA A 202 26.69 9.54 -20.61
CA ALA A 202 26.68 8.67 -19.44
C ALA A 202 26.03 9.29 -18.19
N ALA A 203 26.10 10.61 -18.02
CA ALA A 203 25.56 11.28 -16.83
C ALA A 203 24.03 11.35 -16.84
N THR A 204 23.41 11.41 -18.03
CA THR A 204 21.97 11.59 -18.17
C THR A 204 21.25 10.37 -18.68
N SER A 205 21.94 9.34 -19.15
CA SER A 205 21.29 8.13 -19.68
C SER A 205 20.74 7.24 -18.55
N PRO A 206 19.61 6.54 -18.78
CA PRO A 206 19.04 5.60 -17.82
C PRO A 206 20.01 4.48 -17.47
N ALA A 207 20.23 4.26 -16.17
CA ALA A 207 21.01 3.14 -15.64
C ALA A 207 20.11 2.00 -15.16
N LEU A 208 19.03 2.33 -14.43
CA LEU A 208 18.02 1.37 -14.00
C LEU A 208 16.63 1.83 -14.41
N CYS A 209 15.74 0.88 -14.65
CA CYS A 209 14.34 1.15 -14.92
C CYS A 209 13.44 0.07 -14.34
N GLY A 210 12.27 0.46 -13.83
CA GLY A 210 11.22 -0.48 -13.41
C GLY A 210 9.82 0.14 -13.49
N PRO A 211 8.86 -0.49 -14.21
CA PRO A 211 7.47 -0.08 -14.18
C PRO A 211 6.90 -0.23 -12.77
N LEU A 212 6.11 0.75 -12.35
CA LEU A 212 5.46 0.72 -11.06
C LEU A 212 4.16 -0.07 -11.16
N ALA A 213 4.01 -1.11 -10.34
CA ALA A 213 2.84 -1.99 -10.33
C ALA A 213 2.22 -2.04 -8.93
N THR A 214 0.90 -2.19 -8.87
CA THR A 214 0.19 -2.35 -7.60
C THR A 214 0.68 -3.60 -6.87
N SER A 215 1.08 -3.46 -5.61
CA SER A 215 1.48 -4.57 -4.77
C SER A 215 0.27 -5.20 -4.10
N GLN A 216 0.08 -6.49 -4.30
CA GLN A 216 -0.93 -7.28 -3.58
C GLN A 216 -0.57 -7.48 -2.10
N MET A 217 0.66 -7.13 -1.69
CA MET A 217 1.12 -7.24 -0.30
C MET A 217 0.53 -6.17 0.63
N ALA A 218 -0.18 -5.16 0.10
CA ALA A 218 -0.93 -4.20 0.92
C ALA A 218 -2.07 -4.84 1.73
N MET A 219 -2.45 -6.09 1.42
CA MET A 219 -3.33 -6.93 2.23
C MET A 219 -2.55 -7.83 3.20
N VAL A 220 -1.49 -7.33 3.83
CA VAL A 220 -1.10 -7.87 5.13
C VAL A 220 -1.78 -6.98 6.17
N PRO A 221 -2.98 -7.35 6.68
CA PRO A 221 -3.51 -6.70 7.88
C PRO A 221 -2.41 -6.70 8.93
N GLY A 222 -2.23 -5.59 9.65
CA GLY A 222 -1.31 -5.52 10.80
C GLY A 222 -1.67 -6.47 11.96
N GLY A 223 -2.55 -7.44 11.76
CA GLY A 223 -2.72 -8.61 12.62
C GLY A 223 -1.84 -9.73 12.07
N GLY A 224 -0.85 -10.16 12.85
CA GLY A 224 0.03 -11.25 12.48
C GLY A 224 -0.74 -12.44 11.91
N VAL A 225 -0.12 -13.15 10.96
CA VAL A 225 -0.62 -14.43 10.49
C VAL A 225 -0.89 -15.30 11.72
N ASN A 226 -2.16 -15.60 11.96
CA ASN A 226 -2.56 -16.51 13.03
C ASN A 226 -2.17 -17.91 12.56
N THR A 227 -0.89 -18.25 12.68
CA THR A 227 -0.38 -19.61 12.47
C THR A 227 -0.87 -20.45 13.63
N GLY A 228 -2.17 -20.77 13.61
CA GLY A 228 -2.86 -21.71 14.50
C GLY A 228 -2.20 -21.83 15.87
N GLY A 229 -2.14 -20.73 16.62
CA GLY A 229 -1.69 -20.79 18.00
C GLY A 229 -2.76 -21.55 18.78
N GLY A 230 -2.49 -22.82 19.09
CA GLY A 230 -3.29 -23.62 20.01
C GLY A 230 -3.30 -22.97 21.39
N GLY A 231 -4.09 -21.92 21.55
CA GLY A 231 -4.30 -21.21 22.80
C GLY A 231 -5.55 -21.76 23.47
N THR A 232 -5.39 -22.33 24.66
CA THR A 232 -6.48 -22.69 25.58
C THR A 232 -7.16 -21.46 26.21
N SER A 233 -7.14 -20.32 25.52
CA SER A 233 -7.74 -19.06 25.96
C SER A 233 -9.25 -19.10 25.76
N GLY A 234 -9.91 -19.94 26.54
CA GLY A 234 -11.36 -20.13 26.56
C GLY A 234 -11.87 -20.93 27.76
N VAL A 235 -10.99 -21.36 28.68
CA VAL A 235 -11.41 -22.03 29.92
C VAL A 235 -11.67 -20.98 31.01
N GLN A 236 -12.56 -20.03 30.75
CA GLN A 236 -13.02 -19.08 31.78
C GLN A 236 -14.36 -19.54 32.39
N ASP A 237 -15.08 -20.45 31.74
CA ASP A 237 -16.37 -20.95 32.21
C ASP A 237 -16.26 -22.36 32.82
N SER A 238 -15.54 -22.45 33.95
CA SER A 238 -15.51 -23.66 34.79
C SER A 238 -16.90 -24.05 35.31
N TRP A 239 -17.88 -23.14 35.27
CA TRP A 239 -19.27 -23.41 35.63
C TRP A 239 -20.06 -24.20 34.55
N MET A 240 -19.64 -24.13 33.28
CA MET A 240 -20.36 -24.80 32.18
C MET A 240 -20.02 -26.29 32.05
N PHE A 241 -18.91 -26.73 32.64
CA PHE A 241 -18.58 -28.16 32.78
C PHE A 241 -19.33 -28.84 33.94
N VAL A 242 -19.75 -28.09 34.97
CA VAL A 242 -20.53 -28.63 36.09
C VAL A 242 -21.95 -28.97 35.66
N THR A 243 -22.56 -28.17 34.77
CA THR A 243 -23.90 -28.46 34.24
C THR A 243 -23.94 -29.68 33.32
N ALA A 244 -22.88 -29.94 32.55
CA ALA A 244 -22.79 -31.12 31.69
C ALA A 244 -22.55 -32.42 32.50
N ALA A 245 -21.81 -32.34 33.62
CA ALA A 245 -21.63 -33.48 34.54
C ALA A 245 -22.89 -33.77 35.40
N GLY A 246 -23.69 -32.75 35.73
CA GLY A 246 -24.92 -32.92 36.51
C GLY A 246 -26.08 -33.59 35.73
N LEU A 247 -26.20 -33.32 34.43
CA LEU A 247 -27.27 -33.88 33.59
C LEU A 247 -27.07 -35.36 33.22
N THR A 248 -25.84 -35.86 33.25
CA THR A 248 -25.55 -37.28 33.01
C THR A 248 -25.73 -38.14 34.27
N ALA A 249 -25.56 -37.58 35.47
CA ALA A 249 -25.82 -38.28 36.73
C ALA A 249 -27.32 -38.51 37.01
N ALA A 250 -28.20 -37.59 36.57
CA ALA A 250 -29.65 -37.75 36.74
C ALA A 250 -30.26 -38.83 35.83
N ALA A 251 -29.70 -39.04 34.62
CA ALA A 251 -30.15 -40.08 33.70
C ALA A 251 -29.69 -41.49 34.13
N GLY A 252 -28.48 -41.62 34.71
CA GLY A 252 -27.95 -42.89 35.21
C GLY A 252 -28.66 -43.41 36.48
N GLY A 253 -29.03 -42.52 37.40
CA GLY A 253 -29.69 -42.89 38.66
C GLY A 253 -31.11 -43.44 38.47
N ALA A 254 -31.87 -42.91 37.50
CA ALA A 254 -33.23 -43.37 37.21
C ALA A 254 -33.26 -44.78 36.58
N MET A 255 -32.22 -45.17 35.84
CA MET A 255 -32.17 -46.50 35.19
C MET A 255 -31.77 -47.62 36.16
N VAL A 256 -30.97 -47.34 37.18
CA VAL A 256 -30.54 -48.33 38.19
C VAL A 256 -31.65 -48.60 39.23
N LEU A 257 -32.42 -47.58 39.64
CA LEU A 257 -33.55 -47.77 40.57
C LEU A 257 -34.71 -48.56 39.93
N ARG A 258 -34.94 -48.42 38.62
CA ARG A 258 -36.00 -49.15 37.91
C ARG A 258 -35.71 -50.65 37.73
N ARG A 259 -34.45 -51.07 37.83
CA ARG A 259 -34.04 -52.49 37.77
C ARG A 259 -34.20 -53.25 39.09
N ARG A 260 -34.21 -52.56 40.23
CA ARG A 260 -34.35 -53.21 41.55
C ARG A 260 -35.79 -53.50 41.94
N THR A 261 -36.77 -52.80 41.39
CA THR A 261 -38.20 -53.04 41.68
C THR A 261 -38.84 -54.13 40.83
N ALA A 262 -38.10 -54.77 39.92
CA ALA A 262 -38.59 -55.84 39.04
C ALA A 262 -38.12 -57.25 39.44
N VAL A 263 -37.45 -57.39 40.58
CA VAL A 263 -36.92 -58.69 41.07
C VAL A 263 -37.64 -59.19 42.35
N GLU A 264 -38.58 -58.42 42.91
CA GLU A 264 -39.50 -58.94 43.93
C GLU A 264 -40.94 -58.95 43.41
N LYS A 265 -41.27 -60.05 42.72
CA LYS A 265 -42.60 -60.65 42.73
C LYS A 265 -42.52 -62.11 42.32
#